data_AF-A0A926Q7K6-F1
#
_entry.id   AF-A0A926Q7K6-F1
#
_cell.length_a   1.000
_cell.length_b   1.000
_cell.length_c   1.000
_cell.angle_alpha   90.00
_cell.angle_beta   90.00
_cell.angle_gamma   90.00
#
_symmetry.space_group_name_H-M   'P 1'
#
loop_
_entity.id
_entity.type
_entity.pdbx_description
1 polymer ?
#
loop_
_entity_poly.entity_id
_entity_poly.type
_entity_poly.pdbx_seq_one_letter_code
_entity_poly.pdbx_strand_id
1 'polypeptide(L)'
;MSQQPSGWYDDPSNPDMLRYWDGVTWTNHTAPRKSPTASQSTIGLPQQSQPGSVPPDRTGAGAPTPTTPMPQGSGWQSQSQAPQQYYQQAPPSAQWMHNIRVTADGVPLASWGKRFGAWLLDGIILAVVGGILGWMATPRLGELFDEMMTAGQAADQARLVELQNEMTGPAVQFSIVLWLVTSAYCLIFWTTTGQTPGKMALGISVRRADQPGPLPLGTAVLRRLVPLASQVVPFLSLLDGLWPLWDDKRQALHDKVARTQVVEGKQPRRQG
;
A
#
# COMPACT_ATOMS: atom_id res chain seq x y z
N MET A 1 28.11 31.75 -7.63
CA MET A 1 26.65 32.01 -7.73
C MET A 1 25.98 31.21 -6.64
N SER A 2 25.48 31.87 -5.59
CA SER A 2 24.78 31.22 -4.47
C SER A 2 23.47 30.63 -4.98
N GLN A 3 23.35 29.30 -5.03
CA GLN A 3 22.10 28.65 -5.41
C GLN A 3 21.11 28.78 -4.27
N GLN A 4 20.04 29.53 -4.50
CA GLN A 4 18.93 29.68 -3.57
C GLN A 4 18.15 28.36 -3.54
N PRO A 5 18.00 27.71 -2.36
CA PRO A 5 17.31 26.43 -2.26
C PRO A 5 15.82 26.58 -2.61
N SER A 6 15.17 25.50 -3.05
CA SER A 6 13.73 25.53 -3.32
C SER A 6 12.94 25.86 -2.04
N GLY A 7 11.98 26.78 -2.11
CA GLY A 7 11.26 27.24 -0.94
C GLY A 7 10.32 28.42 -1.20
N TRP A 8 9.63 28.85 -0.15
CA TRP A 8 8.80 30.06 -0.17
C TRP A 8 9.63 31.29 0.17
N TYR A 9 9.48 32.33 -0.64
CA TYR A 9 10.21 33.59 -0.51
C TYR A 9 9.29 34.78 -0.79
N ASP A 10 9.74 35.99 -0.49
CA ASP A 10 8.96 37.21 -0.74
C ASP A 10 8.70 37.42 -2.24
N ASP A 11 7.45 37.73 -2.62
CA ASP A 11 7.12 38.02 -4.01
C ASP A 11 7.57 39.45 -4.37
N PRO A 12 8.51 39.63 -5.31
CA PRO A 12 8.98 40.96 -5.71
C PRO A 12 7.90 41.82 -6.38
N SER A 13 6.81 41.20 -6.85
CA SER A 13 5.68 41.90 -7.46
C SER A 13 4.55 42.26 -6.48
N ASN A 14 4.50 41.64 -5.30
CA ASN A 14 3.50 41.93 -4.28
C ASN A 14 4.04 41.69 -2.85
N PRO A 15 4.24 42.74 -2.04
CA PRO A 15 4.85 42.62 -0.72
C PRO A 15 4.00 41.87 0.31
N ASP A 16 2.71 41.63 0.06
CA ASP A 16 1.83 40.88 0.97
C ASP A 16 1.79 39.37 0.69
N MET A 17 2.54 38.92 -0.32
CA MET A 17 2.53 37.55 -0.82
C MET A 17 3.92 36.92 -0.75
N LEU A 18 3.93 35.61 -0.53
CA LEU A 18 5.08 34.73 -0.72
C LEU A 18 4.92 34.02 -2.06
N ARG A 19 6.01 33.79 -2.78
CA ARG A 19 6.07 33.04 -4.03
C ARG A 19 7.02 31.85 -3.88
N TYR A 20 6.66 30.74 -4.51
CA TYR A 20 7.47 29.52 -4.43
C TYR A 20 8.55 29.49 -5.52
N TRP A 21 9.79 29.27 -5.12
CA TRP A 21 10.96 29.02 -5.95
C TRP A 21 11.25 27.52 -6.01
N ASP A 22 11.34 26.95 -7.21
CA ASP A 22 11.51 25.50 -7.39
C ASP A 22 13.00 25.05 -7.48
N GLY A 23 13.94 26.00 -7.39
CA GLY A 23 15.37 25.76 -7.56
C GLY A 23 15.92 26.21 -8.92
N VAL A 24 15.06 26.47 -9.90
CA VAL A 24 15.45 26.88 -11.27
C VAL A 24 14.68 28.12 -11.72
N THR A 25 13.39 28.23 -11.38
CA THR A 25 12.52 29.36 -11.74
C THR A 25 11.51 29.70 -10.64
N TRP A 26 10.98 30.93 -10.71
CA TRP A 26 9.86 31.34 -9.87
C TRP A 26 8.56 30.75 -10.42
N THR A 27 7.82 30.04 -9.59
CA THR A 27 6.53 29.46 -9.98
C THR A 27 5.40 30.48 -9.86
N ASN A 28 4.23 30.17 -10.41
CA ASN A 28 3.02 30.96 -10.20
C ASN A 28 2.30 30.66 -8.87
N HIS A 29 2.87 29.79 -8.02
CA HIS A 29 2.31 29.51 -6.71
C HIS A 29 2.63 30.64 -5.75
N THR A 30 1.58 31.30 -5.26
CA THR A 30 1.66 32.37 -4.27
C THR A 30 0.82 32.04 -3.04
N ALA A 31 1.27 32.47 -1.86
CA ALA A 31 0.53 32.34 -0.60
C ALA A 31 0.53 33.68 0.15
N PRO A 32 -0.55 34.04 0.87
CA PRO A 32 -0.55 35.23 1.71
C PRO A 32 0.52 35.13 2.80
N ARG A 33 1.29 36.20 3.02
CA ARG A 33 2.30 36.25 4.08
C ARG A 33 1.69 36.06 5.47
N LYS A 34 0.44 36.47 5.66
CA LYS A 34 -0.37 36.22 6.87
C LYS A 34 -1.56 35.36 6.48
N SER A 35 -1.64 34.14 7.03
CA SER A 35 -2.78 33.27 6.79
C SER A 35 -4.06 33.86 7.42
N PRO A 36 -5.14 34.06 6.65
CA PRO A 36 -6.40 34.58 7.19
C PRO A 36 -7.10 33.57 8.12
N THR A 37 -6.73 32.29 8.07
CA THR A 37 -7.26 31.21 8.92
C THR A 37 -6.34 30.87 10.10
N ALA A 38 -5.27 31.64 10.32
CA ALA A 38 -4.35 31.40 11.44
C ALA A 38 -5.06 31.39 12.81
N SER A 39 -6.06 32.25 12.99
CA SER A 39 -6.91 32.31 14.19
C SER A 39 -7.83 31.12 14.39
N GLN A 40 -8.01 30.28 13.35
CA GLN A 40 -8.83 29.07 13.38
C GLN A 40 -7.97 27.80 13.50
N SER A 41 -6.64 27.93 13.60
CA SER A 41 -5.75 26.79 13.76
C SER A 41 -6.00 26.08 15.10
N THR A 42 -6.30 24.79 15.04
CA THR A 42 -6.45 23.93 16.22
C THR A 42 -5.15 23.22 16.63
N ILE A 43 -4.06 23.48 15.91
CA ILE A 43 -2.73 22.93 16.21
C ILE A 43 -2.26 23.49 17.55
N GLY A 44 -2.14 22.63 18.56
CA GLY A 44 -1.67 22.97 19.91
C GLY A 44 -2.78 23.16 20.96
N LEU A 45 -4.06 22.99 20.61
CA LEU A 45 -5.15 23.04 21.61
C LEU A 45 -5.17 21.75 22.45
N PRO A 46 -5.26 21.85 23.80
CA PRO A 46 -5.41 20.68 24.65
C PRO A 46 -6.76 20.00 24.43
N GLN A 47 -6.74 18.68 24.21
CA GLN A 47 -7.94 17.87 24.03
C GLN A 47 -8.68 17.75 25.36
N GLN A 48 -9.78 18.50 25.54
CA GLN A 48 -10.63 18.41 26.73
C GLN A 48 -11.39 17.08 26.74
N SER A 49 -11.06 16.22 27.70
CA SER A 49 -11.80 14.99 28.02
C SER A 49 -13.15 15.33 28.67
N GLN A 50 -14.25 14.96 28.02
CA GLN A 50 -15.61 15.03 28.59
C GLN A 50 -15.78 14.03 29.76
N PRO A 51 -16.33 14.45 30.92
CA PRO A 51 -16.67 13.52 32.01
C PRO A 51 -17.88 12.65 31.65
N GLY A 52 -17.75 11.33 31.82
CA GLY A 52 -18.81 10.36 31.57
C GLY A 52 -19.97 10.47 32.57
N SER A 53 -21.19 10.48 32.06
CA SER A 53 -22.43 10.42 32.84
C SER A 53 -22.71 8.98 33.30
N VAL A 54 -22.79 8.79 34.62
CA VAL A 54 -23.19 7.55 35.30
C VAL A 54 -24.71 7.32 35.11
N PRO A 55 -25.18 6.09 34.84
CA PRO A 55 -26.63 5.81 34.75
C PRO A 55 -27.22 5.56 36.16
N PRO A 56 -28.41 6.10 36.49
CA PRO A 56 -29.07 5.80 37.75
C PRO A 56 -29.99 4.57 37.67
N ASP A 57 -30.05 3.90 38.82
CA ASP A 57 -30.75 2.64 39.12
C ASP A 57 -32.28 2.80 39.23
N ARG A 58 -33.02 1.71 39.00
CA ARG A 58 -34.49 1.64 39.06
C ARG A 58 -34.99 1.33 40.48
N THR A 59 -36.01 2.04 40.98
CA THR A 59 -37.15 1.49 41.76
C THR A 59 -38.20 2.55 42.13
N GLY A 60 -39.49 2.19 42.09
CA GLY A 60 -40.48 2.68 43.06
C GLY A 60 -41.59 3.62 42.57
N ALA A 61 -42.83 3.14 42.57
CA ALA A 61 -44.07 3.84 42.23
C ALA A 61 -44.62 4.74 43.37
N GLY A 62 -45.34 5.81 43.02
CA GLY A 62 -46.21 6.57 43.94
C GLY A 62 -46.44 8.03 43.53
N ALA A 63 -47.64 8.35 43.01
CA ALA A 63 -48.21 9.71 42.87
C ALA A 63 -48.77 10.20 44.24
N PRO A 64 -49.20 11.47 44.49
CA PRO A 64 -49.71 12.48 43.54
C PRO A 64 -49.26 13.95 43.74
N THR A 65 -49.49 14.80 42.73
CA THR A 65 -49.40 16.27 42.81
C THR A 65 -50.75 16.91 42.46
N PRO A 66 -51.16 18.02 43.10
CA PRO A 66 -52.42 18.72 42.80
C PRO A 66 -52.30 19.72 41.64
N THR A 67 -53.43 19.86 40.95
CA THR A 67 -53.82 20.78 39.87
C THR A 67 -53.54 22.27 40.10
N THR A 68 -53.05 22.98 39.07
CA THR A 68 -53.58 24.29 38.60
C THR A 68 -53.03 24.65 37.19
N PRO A 69 -53.76 25.47 36.41
CA PRO A 69 -53.81 25.39 34.93
C PRO A 69 -52.82 26.29 34.18
N MET A 70 -52.54 25.90 32.94
CA MET A 70 -51.80 26.67 31.94
C MET A 70 -52.51 27.98 31.56
N PRO A 71 -51.75 29.05 31.29
CA PRO A 71 -52.07 30.03 30.26
C PRO A 71 -51.29 29.73 28.97
N GLN A 72 -51.99 29.74 27.85
CA GLN A 72 -51.45 29.75 26.50
C GLN A 72 -50.60 31.01 26.25
N GLY A 73 -49.44 30.85 25.60
CA GLY A 73 -48.79 31.98 24.92
C GLY A 73 -47.31 31.79 24.62
N SER A 74 -46.94 31.95 23.34
CA SER A 74 -45.60 32.08 22.75
C SER A 74 -44.70 30.84 22.76
N GLY A 75 -44.75 30.11 21.64
CA GLY A 75 -43.88 28.98 21.36
C GLY A 75 -42.44 29.40 21.07
N TRP A 76 -41.52 28.76 21.77
CA TRP A 76 -40.19 28.47 21.27
C TRP A 76 -40.14 26.98 20.97
N GLN A 77 -40.36 26.62 19.71
CA GLN A 77 -40.05 25.28 19.22
C GLN A 77 -38.52 25.13 19.25
N SER A 78 -38.01 24.34 20.20
CA SER A 78 -36.66 23.81 20.15
C SER A 78 -36.61 22.78 19.03
N GLN A 79 -36.39 23.25 17.80
CA GLN A 79 -36.03 22.39 16.70
C GLN A 79 -34.62 21.87 16.98
N SER A 80 -34.52 20.61 17.40
CA SER A 80 -33.29 19.84 17.45
C SER A 80 -32.74 19.73 16.03
N GLN A 81 -31.97 20.73 15.61
CA GLN A 81 -31.15 20.65 14.42
C GLN A 81 -30.05 19.62 14.70
N ALA A 82 -30.20 18.45 14.07
CA ALA A 82 -29.12 17.51 13.90
C ALA A 82 -27.90 18.26 13.34
N PRO A 83 -26.67 17.99 13.82
CA PRO A 83 -25.48 18.65 13.32
C PRO A 83 -25.36 18.34 11.83
N GLN A 84 -25.70 19.32 10.99
CA GLN A 84 -25.41 19.33 9.58
C GLN A 84 -23.90 19.20 9.46
N GLN A 85 -23.43 18.01 9.06
CA GLN A 85 -22.06 17.80 8.64
C GLN A 85 -21.81 18.75 7.48
N TYR A 86 -21.17 19.88 7.78
CA TYR A 86 -20.66 20.79 6.80
C TYR A 86 -19.60 20.02 6.02
N TYR A 87 -19.99 19.45 4.88
CA TYR A 87 -19.04 19.11 3.83
C TYR A 87 -18.42 20.44 3.41
N GLN A 88 -17.32 20.82 4.09
CA GLN A 88 -16.41 21.81 3.56
C GLN A 88 -15.99 21.29 2.19
N GLN A 89 -16.53 21.89 1.13
CA GLN A 89 -16.08 21.61 -0.22
C GLN A 89 -14.57 21.85 -0.22
N ALA A 90 -13.81 20.79 -0.46
CA ALA A 90 -12.37 20.87 -0.55
C ALA A 90 -12.01 21.97 -1.59
N PRO A 91 -11.00 22.81 -1.32
CA PRO A 91 -10.63 23.89 -2.23
C PRO A 91 -10.41 23.34 -3.65
N PRO A 92 -10.72 24.08 -4.72
CA PRO A 92 -10.60 23.60 -6.11
C PRO A 92 -9.21 23.04 -6.46
N SER A 93 -8.17 23.50 -5.75
CA SER A 93 -6.80 22.99 -5.85
C SER A 93 -6.58 21.59 -5.27
N ALA A 94 -7.56 21.01 -4.57
CA ALA A 94 -7.54 19.64 -4.04
C ALA A 94 -8.31 18.65 -4.93
N GLN A 95 -8.81 19.07 -6.10
CA GLN A 95 -9.50 18.17 -7.03
C GLN A 95 -8.63 16.97 -7.48
N TRP A 96 -7.30 17.10 -7.48
CA TRP A 96 -6.40 15.97 -7.76
C TRP A 96 -6.43 14.88 -6.67
N MET A 97 -6.83 15.22 -5.44
CA MET A 97 -7.01 14.23 -4.35
C MET A 97 -8.26 13.36 -4.57
N HIS A 98 -9.21 13.80 -5.40
CA HIS A 98 -10.48 13.09 -5.62
C HIS A 98 -10.29 11.70 -6.29
N ASN A 99 -9.14 11.47 -6.93
CA ASN A 99 -8.83 10.21 -7.61
C ASN A 99 -7.86 9.31 -6.83
N ILE A 100 -7.47 9.70 -5.60
CA ILE A 100 -6.58 8.88 -4.77
C ILE A 100 -7.43 7.84 -4.06
N ARG A 101 -7.30 6.59 -4.51
CA ARG A 101 -7.95 5.47 -3.84
C ARG A 101 -7.26 5.22 -2.51
N VAL A 102 -8.02 5.17 -1.43
CA VAL A 102 -7.53 4.98 -0.06
C VAL A 102 -8.12 3.72 0.56
N THR A 103 -7.46 3.22 1.60
CA THR A 103 -7.99 2.18 2.48
C THR A 103 -9.08 2.73 3.41
N ALA A 104 -9.73 1.85 4.18
CA ALA A 104 -10.81 2.25 5.10
C ALA A 104 -10.34 3.23 6.21
N ASP A 105 -9.08 3.13 6.61
CA ASP A 105 -8.38 4.01 7.55
C ASP A 105 -7.67 5.20 6.85
N GLY A 106 -7.94 5.45 5.57
CA GLY A 106 -7.49 6.66 4.86
C GLY A 106 -6.07 6.64 4.29
N VAL A 107 -5.39 5.49 4.27
CA VAL A 107 -4.03 5.39 3.72
C VAL A 107 -4.08 5.25 2.18
N PRO A 108 -3.29 6.05 1.42
CA PRO A 108 -3.25 5.95 -0.04
C PRO A 108 -2.84 4.56 -0.53
N LEU A 109 -3.59 4.02 -1.49
CA LEU A 109 -3.27 2.77 -2.17
C LEU A 109 -2.19 3.01 -3.24
N ALA A 110 -1.21 2.11 -3.28
CA ALA A 110 -0.14 2.15 -4.27
C ALA A 110 -0.72 2.07 -5.70
N SER A 111 -0.16 2.88 -6.61
CA SER A 111 -0.50 2.83 -8.03
C SER A 111 -0.08 1.51 -8.66
N TRP A 112 -0.74 1.11 -9.75
CA TRP A 112 -0.38 -0.08 -10.50
C TRP A 112 1.08 -0.04 -10.97
N GLY A 113 1.54 1.11 -11.50
CA GLY A 113 2.92 1.28 -11.97
C GLY A 113 3.98 1.05 -10.88
N LYS A 114 3.74 1.52 -9.65
CA LYS A 114 4.65 1.22 -8.52
C LYS A 114 4.64 -0.26 -8.14
N ARG A 115 3.48 -0.93 -8.20
CA ARG A 115 3.40 -2.38 -7.95
C ARG A 115 4.17 -3.16 -9.02
N PHE A 116 3.98 -2.81 -10.29
CA PHE A 116 4.71 -3.41 -11.40
C PHE A 116 6.22 -3.16 -11.30
N GLY A 117 6.63 -1.92 -11.05
CA GLY A 117 8.04 -1.57 -10.85
C GLY A 117 8.67 -2.33 -9.67
N ALA A 118 7.94 -2.50 -8.57
CA ALA A 118 8.44 -3.25 -7.42
C ALA A 118 8.60 -4.74 -7.76
N TRP A 119 7.63 -5.31 -8.48
CA TRP A 119 7.70 -6.68 -8.97
C TRP A 119 8.89 -6.88 -9.93
N LEU A 120 9.15 -5.92 -10.82
CA LEU A 120 10.29 -5.96 -11.73
C LEU A 120 11.62 -5.90 -10.98
N LEU A 121 11.77 -4.98 -10.02
CA LEU A 121 12.96 -4.88 -9.18
C LEU A 121 13.19 -6.14 -8.34
N ASP A 122 12.15 -6.65 -7.69
CA ASP A 122 12.22 -7.92 -6.96
C ASP A 122 12.57 -9.09 -7.90
N GLY A 123 12.07 -9.08 -9.13
CA GLY A 123 12.37 -10.07 -10.16
C GLY A 123 13.85 -10.08 -10.55
N ILE A 124 14.49 -8.91 -10.70
CA ILE A 124 15.93 -8.82 -10.96
C ILE A 124 16.73 -9.37 -9.78
N ILE A 125 16.37 -8.98 -8.55
CA ILE A 125 17.05 -9.47 -7.34
C ILE A 125 16.94 -11.00 -7.24
N LEU A 126 15.75 -11.55 -7.46
CA LEU A 126 15.51 -12.98 -7.40
C LEU A 126 16.16 -13.73 -8.58
N ALA A 127 16.24 -13.13 -9.76
CA ALA A 127 16.95 -13.72 -10.90
C ALA A 127 18.45 -13.86 -10.61
N VAL A 128 19.08 -12.84 -10.03
CA VAL A 128 20.51 -12.87 -9.68
C VAL A 128 20.76 -13.82 -8.50
N VAL A 129 20.11 -13.57 -7.35
CA VAL A 129 20.35 -14.33 -6.12
C VAL A 129 19.86 -15.78 -6.28
N GLY A 130 18.64 -15.96 -6.79
CA GLY A 130 18.07 -17.27 -7.04
C GLY A 130 18.81 -18.03 -8.14
N GLY A 131 19.32 -17.35 -9.17
CA GLY A 131 20.15 -17.95 -10.21
C GLY A 131 21.47 -18.48 -9.66
N ILE A 132 22.18 -17.69 -8.84
CA ILE A 132 23.43 -18.12 -8.19
C ILE A 132 23.17 -19.31 -7.26
N LEU A 133 22.17 -19.21 -6.37
CA LEU A 133 21.85 -20.28 -5.43
C LEU A 133 21.38 -21.56 -6.15
N GLY A 134 20.57 -21.40 -7.20
CA GLY A 134 20.14 -22.49 -8.06
C GLY A 134 21.33 -23.18 -8.72
N TRP A 135 22.23 -22.42 -9.33
CA TRP A 135 23.45 -22.94 -9.96
C TRP A 135 24.32 -23.72 -8.98
N MET A 136 24.58 -23.15 -7.79
CA MET A 136 25.34 -23.83 -6.73
C MET A 136 24.67 -25.12 -6.25
N ALA A 137 23.33 -25.14 -6.21
CA ALA A 137 22.56 -26.31 -5.78
C ALA A 137 22.38 -27.36 -6.89
N THR A 138 22.65 -27.02 -8.15
CA THR A 138 22.48 -27.90 -9.33
C THR A 138 23.66 -27.81 -10.30
N PRO A 139 24.88 -28.21 -9.89
CA PRO A 139 26.06 -28.13 -10.76
C PRO A 139 25.91 -28.95 -12.04
N ARG A 140 25.18 -30.09 -11.98
CA ARG A 140 24.89 -30.94 -13.14
C ARG A 140 24.20 -30.18 -14.28
N LEU A 141 23.41 -29.15 -13.97
CA LEU A 141 22.74 -28.36 -15.01
C LEU A 141 23.74 -27.57 -15.85
N GLY A 142 24.85 -27.11 -15.23
CA GLY A 142 25.94 -26.46 -15.95
C GLY A 142 26.77 -27.42 -16.79
N GLU A 143 27.10 -28.59 -16.24
CA GLU A 143 27.81 -29.65 -16.97
C GLU A 143 27.03 -30.08 -18.23
N LEU A 144 25.72 -30.28 -18.10
CA LEU A 144 24.86 -30.63 -19.22
C LEU A 144 24.82 -29.54 -20.30
N PHE A 145 24.89 -28.28 -19.90
CA PHE A 145 24.94 -27.16 -20.86
C PHE A 145 26.25 -27.18 -21.67
N ASP A 146 27.38 -27.42 -21.00
CA ASP A 146 28.69 -27.53 -21.67
C ASP A 146 28.74 -28.75 -22.62
N GLU A 147 28.20 -29.89 -22.19
CA GLU A 147 28.06 -31.08 -23.02
C GLU A 147 27.16 -30.82 -24.24
N MET A 148 26.06 -30.08 -24.07
CA MET A 148 25.14 -29.73 -25.15
C MET A 148 25.79 -28.80 -26.17
N MET A 149 26.55 -27.80 -25.71
CA MET A 149 27.30 -26.90 -26.59
C MET A 149 28.35 -27.68 -27.41
N THR A 150 29.04 -28.63 -26.76
CA THR A 150 30.04 -29.48 -27.42
C THR A 150 29.40 -30.39 -28.47
N ALA A 151 28.29 -31.05 -28.13
CA ALA A 151 27.54 -31.90 -29.06
C ALA A 151 26.97 -31.10 -30.24
N GLY A 152 26.51 -29.87 -29.99
CA GLY A 152 26.04 -28.94 -31.02
C GLY A 152 27.12 -28.56 -32.02
N GLN A 153 28.34 -28.28 -31.55
CA GLN A 153 29.49 -28.01 -32.41
C GLN A 153 29.91 -29.24 -33.22
N ALA A 154 29.80 -30.43 -32.64
CA ALA A 154 30.08 -31.69 -33.31
C ALA A 154 28.97 -32.14 -34.28
N ALA A 155 27.84 -31.42 -34.33
CA ALA A 155 26.62 -31.80 -35.04
C ALA A 155 26.10 -33.22 -34.67
N ASP A 156 26.35 -33.65 -33.43
CA ASP A 156 25.92 -34.96 -32.93
C ASP A 156 24.47 -34.90 -32.44
N GLN A 157 23.55 -35.19 -33.37
CA GLN A 157 22.11 -35.18 -33.08
C GLN A 157 21.70 -36.25 -32.06
N ALA A 158 22.36 -37.41 -32.05
CA ALA A 158 22.02 -38.48 -31.12
C ALA A 158 22.34 -38.06 -29.68
N ARG A 159 23.54 -37.49 -29.45
CA ARG A 159 23.91 -36.99 -28.12
C ARG A 159 23.03 -35.83 -27.66
N LEU A 160 22.63 -34.94 -28.56
CA LEU A 160 21.71 -33.84 -28.22
C LEU A 160 20.35 -34.34 -27.70
N VAL A 161 19.81 -35.41 -28.29
CA VAL A 161 18.53 -36.01 -27.84
C VAL A 161 18.69 -36.67 -26.47
N GLU A 162 19.80 -37.36 -26.21
CA GLU A 162 20.10 -37.95 -24.90
C GLU A 162 20.22 -36.87 -23.82
N LEU A 163 21.01 -35.82 -24.08
CA LEU A 163 21.20 -34.70 -23.16
C LEU A 163 19.88 -34.01 -22.84
N GLN A 164 19.00 -33.83 -23.83
CA GLN A 164 17.68 -33.26 -23.62
C GLN A 164 16.86 -34.07 -22.59
N ASN A 165 16.95 -35.40 -22.62
CA ASN A 165 16.27 -36.24 -21.64
C ASN A 165 16.91 -36.13 -20.25
N GLU A 166 18.25 -36.09 -20.19
CA GLU A 166 19.03 -35.91 -18.95
C GLU A 166 18.75 -34.56 -18.26
N MET A 167 18.40 -33.51 -19.02
CA MET A 167 18.10 -32.17 -18.48
C MET A 167 16.89 -32.14 -17.54
N THR A 168 15.94 -33.07 -17.68
CA THR A 168 14.67 -33.01 -16.93
C THR A 168 14.89 -33.00 -15.42
N GLY A 169 15.75 -33.90 -14.91
CA GLY A 169 16.01 -34.02 -13.47
C GLY A 169 16.62 -32.75 -12.87
N PRO A 170 17.79 -32.30 -13.36
CA PRO A 170 18.42 -31.07 -12.89
C PRO A 170 17.55 -29.82 -13.10
N ALA A 171 16.79 -29.72 -14.18
CA ALA A 171 15.87 -28.61 -14.41
C ALA A 171 14.73 -28.57 -13.38
N VAL A 172 14.17 -29.72 -13.01
CA VAL A 172 13.17 -29.83 -11.92
C VAL A 172 13.79 -29.44 -10.59
N GLN A 173 14.99 -29.94 -10.28
CA GLN A 173 15.69 -29.58 -9.05
C GLN A 173 15.97 -28.07 -8.96
N PHE A 174 16.49 -27.45 -10.02
CA PHE A 174 16.73 -26.01 -10.10
C PHE A 174 15.43 -25.22 -9.88
N SER A 175 14.35 -25.66 -10.52
CA SER A 175 13.02 -25.04 -10.39
C SER A 175 12.50 -25.10 -8.95
N ILE A 176 12.68 -26.23 -8.25
CA ILE A 176 12.31 -26.39 -6.83
C ILE A 176 13.14 -25.46 -5.95
N VAL A 177 14.45 -25.36 -6.17
CA VAL A 177 15.33 -24.46 -5.42
C VAL A 177 14.89 -23.00 -5.60
N LEU A 178 14.70 -22.56 -6.84
CA LEU A 178 14.24 -21.21 -7.14
C LEU A 178 12.88 -20.92 -6.51
N TRP A 179 11.98 -21.90 -6.54
CA TRP A 179 10.67 -21.81 -5.93
C TRP A 179 10.74 -21.64 -4.40
N LEU A 180 11.60 -22.41 -3.73
CA LEU A 180 11.82 -22.33 -2.29
C LEU A 180 12.43 -20.98 -1.91
N VAL A 181 13.48 -20.55 -2.61
CA VAL A 181 14.15 -19.26 -2.39
C VAL A 181 13.15 -18.10 -2.54
N THR A 182 12.38 -18.09 -3.63
CA THR A 182 11.37 -17.06 -3.88
C THR A 182 10.28 -17.02 -2.80
N SER A 183 9.83 -18.21 -2.36
CA SER A 183 8.80 -18.32 -1.33
C SER A 183 9.33 -17.87 0.03
N ALA A 184 10.53 -18.29 0.42
CA ALA A 184 11.18 -17.85 1.65
C ALA A 184 11.41 -16.34 1.64
N TYR A 185 11.93 -15.77 0.54
CA TYR A 185 12.09 -14.33 0.35
C TYR A 185 10.79 -13.57 0.60
N CYS A 186 9.71 -13.95 -0.10
CA CYS A 186 8.42 -13.29 0.07
C CYS A 186 7.88 -13.41 1.49
N LEU A 187 7.89 -14.61 2.07
CA LEU A 187 7.35 -14.85 3.41
C LEU A 187 8.12 -14.07 4.49
N ILE A 188 9.46 -14.08 4.43
CA ILE A 188 10.30 -13.34 5.38
C ILE A 188 9.98 -11.85 5.31
N PHE A 189 9.99 -11.25 4.12
CA PHE A 189 9.76 -9.80 4.00
C PHE A 189 8.33 -9.38 4.32
N TRP A 190 7.32 -10.17 3.92
CA TRP A 190 5.93 -9.82 4.23
C TRP A 190 5.59 -9.94 5.71
N THR A 191 6.21 -10.88 6.42
CA THR A 191 5.95 -11.11 7.84
C THR A 191 6.79 -10.26 8.79
N THR A 192 7.94 -9.74 8.32
CA THR A 192 8.81 -8.89 9.15
C THR A 192 8.61 -7.40 8.89
N THR A 193 8.60 -6.96 7.63
CA THR A 193 8.55 -5.52 7.28
C THR A 193 7.31 -5.13 6.49
N GLY A 194 6.61 -6.09 5.88
CA GLY A 194 5.57 -5.83 4.89
C GLY A 194 6.13 -5.31 3.55
N GLN A 195 7.46 -5.26 3.38
CA GLN A 195 8.12 -4.70 2.21
C GLN A 195 9.24 -5.62 1.74
N THR A 196 9.16 -6.07 0.49
CA THR A 196 10.31 -6.63 -0.22
C THR A 196 11.23 -5.49 -0.67
N PRO A 197 12.54 -5.73 -0.84
CA PRO A 197 13.49 -4.74 -1.36
C PRO A 197 12.99 -3.87 -2.52
N GLY A 198 12.37 -4.44 -3.55
CA GLY A 198 11.78 -3.66 -4.66
C GLY A 198 10.63 -2.75 -4.20
N LYS A 199 9.81 -3.21 -3.25
CA LYS A 199 8.77 -2.38 -2.63
C LYS A 199 9.34 -1.29 -1.72
N MET A 200 10.44 -1.56 -1.01
CA MET A 200 11.15 -0.55 -0.21
C MET A 200 11.68 0.57 -1.10
N ALA A 201 12.28 0.23 -2.24
CA ALA A 201 12.82 1.19 -3.20
C ALA A 201 11.74 2.12 -3.76
N LEU A 202 10.50 1.62 -3.94
CA LEU A 202 9.37 2.41 -4.43
C LEU A 202 8.48 2.98 -3.33
N GLY A 203 8.85 2.80 -2.06
CA GLY A 203 8.14 3.35 -0.92
C GLY A 203 6.73 2.78 -0.71
N ILE A 204 6.47 1.55 -1.12
CA ILE A 204 5.16 0.89 -0.97
C ILE A 204 5.25 -0.30 -0.02
N SER A 205 4.15 -0.68 0.63
CA SER A 205 4.12 -1.80 1.55
C SER A 205 2.83 -2.61 1.46
N VAL A 206 2.93 -3.88 1.77
CA VAL A 206 1.81 -4.81 1.87
C VAL A 206 1.33 -4.84 3.31
N ARG A 207 0.00 -4.77 3.49
CA ARG A 207 -0.65 -4.97 4.79
C ARG A 207 -1.99 -5.67 4.62
N ARG A 208 -2.61 -6.05 5.74
CA ARG A 208 -4.01 -6.48 5.74
C ARG A 208 -4.93 -5.30 5.44
N ALA A 209 -6.09 -5.57 4.86
CA ALA A 209 -7.07 -4.54 4.52
C ALA A 209 -7.73 -3.91 5.76
N ASP A 210 -7.73 -4.61 6.89
CA ASP A 210 -8.41 -4.22 8.13
C ASP A 210 -7.49 -3.72 9.24
N GLN A 211 -6.17 -3.96 9.14
CA GLN A 211 -5.21 -3.55 10.16
C GLN A 211 -3.84 -3.20 9.57
N PRO A 212 -3.15 -2.18 10.12
CA PRO A 212 -1.78 -1.85 9.75
C PRO A 212 -0.78 -2.88 10.30
N GLY A 213 0.43 -2.89 9.73
CA GLY A 213 1.53 -3.74 10.15
C GLY A 213 1.89 -4.86 9.17
N PRO A 214 2.99 -5.58 9.44
CA PRO A 214 3.39 -6.76 8.66
C PRO A 214 2.33 -7.86 8.69
N LEU A 215 2.35 -8.72 7.66
CA LEU A 215 1.38 -9.80 7.54
C LEU A 215 1.63 -10.90 8.58
N PRO A 216 0.59 -11.49 9.19
CA PRO A 216 0.76 -12.76 9.88
C PRO A 216 1.11 -13.86 8.87
N LEU A 217 1.85 -14.87 9.32
CA LEU A 217 2.37 -15.94 8.46
C LEU A 217 1.27 -16.60 7.61
N GLY A 218 0.11 -16.93 8.21
CA GLY A 218 -1.00 -17.55 7.49
C GLY A 218 -1.53 -16.69 6.33
N THR A 219 -1.63 -15.37 6.51
CA THR A 219 -2.02 -14.44 5.44
C THR A 219 -0.96 -14.35 4.35
N ALA A 220 0.33 -14.33 4.73
CA ALA A 220 1.44 -14.33 3.79
C ALA A 220 1.49 -15.62 2.94
N VAL A 221 1.23 -16.77 3.56
CA VAL A 221 1.14 -18.07 2.87
C VAL A 221 -0.07 -18.09 1.93
N LEU A 222 -1.26 -17.68 2.39
CA LEU A 222 -2.45 -17.62 1.56
C LEU A 222 -2.25 -16.72 0.33
N ARG A 223 -1.57 -15.58 0.52
CA ARG A 223 -1.17 -14.69 -0.57
C ARG A 223 -0.23 -15.37 -1.56
N ARG A 224 0.65 -16.26 -1.10
CA ARG A 224 1.62 -17.00 -1.95
C ARG A 224 0.95 -18.10 -2.79
N LEU A 225 -0.21 -18.62 -2.39
CA LEU A 225 -0.90 -19.71 -3.10
C LEU A 225 -1.44 -19.30 -4.48
N VAL A 226 -1.85 -18.06 -4.68
CA VAL A 226 -2.39 -17.64 -6.00
C VAL A 226 -1.30 -17.62 -7.09
N PRO A 227 -0.11 -17.03 -6.88
CA PRO A 227 1.00 -17.18 -7.82
C PRO A 227 1.59 -18.61 -7.89
N LEU A 228 1.20 -19.50 -6.97
CA LEU A 228 1.54 -20.92 -7.06
C LEU A 228 0.59 -21.64 -8.03
N ALA A 229 -0.71 -21.40 -7.88
CA ALA A 229 -1.74 -21.94 -8.77
C ALA A 229 -1.53 -21.49 -10.22
N SER A 230 -0.93 -20.31 -10.45
CA SER A 230 -0.62 -19.85 -11.81
C SER A 230 0.42 -20.70 -12.55
N GLN A 231 1.09 -21.64 -11.90
CA GLN A 231 1.99 -22.59 -12.58
C GLN A 231 1.23 -23.67 -13.35
N VAL A 232 -0.03 -23.93 -12.98
CA VAL A 232 -0.87 -24.97 -13.62
C VAL A 232 -2.13 -24.40 -14.27
N VAL A 233 -2.49 -23.16 -13.96
CA VAL A 233 -3.64 -22.45 -14.56
C VAL A 233 -3.13 -21.40 -15.55
N PRO A 234 -3.31 -21.61 -16.87
CA PRO A 234 -2.91 -20.64 -17.88
C PRO A 234 -3.53 -19.26 -17.65
N PHE A 235 -2.80 -18.20 -17.98
CA PHE A 235 -3.21 -16.79 -17.88
C PHE A 235 -3.51 -16.26 -16.46
N LEU A 236 -3.51 -17.09 -15.41
CA LEU A 236 -3.83 -16.64 -14.05
C LEU A 236 -2.83 -15.60 -13.52
N SER A 237 -1.55 -15.72 -13.85
CA SER A 237 -0.51 -14.72 -13.49
C SER A 237 -0.75 -13.37 -14.16
N LEU A 238 -1.16 -13.38 -15.43
CA LEU A 238 -1.48 -12.16 -16.19
C LEU A 238 -2.73 -11.49 -15.62
N LEU A 239 -3.79 -12.27 -15.35
CA LEU A 239 -5.00 -11.78 -14.73
C LEU A 239 -4.72 -11.20 -13.34
N ASP A 240 -3.94 -11.89 -12.52
CA ASP A 240 -3.53 -11.43 -11.19
C ASP A 240 -2.79 -10.10 -11.22
N GLY A 241 -1.82 -9.95 -12.14
CA GLY A 241 -1.02 -8.73 -12.28
C GLY A 241 -1.77 -7.54 -12.88
N LEU A 242 -2.74 -7.77 -13.76
CA LEU A 242 -3.53 -6.71 -14.40
C LEU A 242 -4.76 -6.30 -13.59
N TRP A 243 -5.27 -7.17 -12.72
CA TRP A 243 -6.48 -6.92 -11.92
C TRP A 243 -6.53 -5.54 -11.20
N PRO A 244 -5.42 -5.02 -10.63
CA PRO A 244 -5.46 -3.72 -9.96
C PRO A 244 -5.76 -2.52 -10.85
N LEU A 245 -5.72 -2.67 -12.19
CA LEU A 245 -6.02 -1.60 -13.14
C LEU A 245 -7.50 -1.20 -13.09
N TRP A 246 -8.40 -2.15 -12.86
CA TRP A 246 -9.84 -1.93 -12.84
C TRP A 246 -10.48 -2.18 -11.47
N ASP A 247 -9.79 -2.85 -10.54
CA ASP A 247 -10.32 -3.09 -9.19
C ASP A 247 -10.40 -1.82 -8.34
N ASP A 248 -11.56 -1.49 -7.78
CA ASP A 248 -11.78 -0.28 -6.95
C ASP A 248 -10.77 -0.15 -5.79
N LYS A 249 -10.36 -1.26 -5.18
CA LYS A 249 -9.38 -1.25 -4.08
C LYS A 249 -7.94 -1.46 -4.56
N ARG A 250 -7.73 -1.41 -5.88
CA ARG A 250 -6.47 -1.70 -6.58
C ARG A 250 -5.85 -3.02 -6.09
N GLN A 251 -6.64 -4.04 -5.81
CA GLN A 251 -6.13 -5.33 -5.34
C GLN A 251 -5.79 -6.24 -6.52
N ALA A 252 -4.71 -7.02 -6.42
CA ALA A 252 -4.49 -8.19 -7.27
C ALA A 252 -5.40 -9.36 -6.85
N LEU A 253 -5.44 -10.46 -7.60
CA LEU A 253 -6.23 -11.63 -7.20
C LEU A 253 -5.67 -12.25 -5.92
N HIS A 254 -4.35 -12.34 -5.80
CA HIS A 254 -3.67 -12.80 -4.59
C HIS A 254 -3.88 -11.87 -3.38
N ASP A 255 -4.03 -10.56 -3.63
CA ASP A 255 -4.38 -9.59 -2.60
C ASP A 255 -5.77 -9.87 -2.04
N LYS A 256 -6.75 -10.13 -2.93
CA LYS A 256 -8.14 -10.39 -2.58
C LYS A 256 -8.29 -11.67 -1.76
N VAL A 257 -7.68 -12.76 -2.23
CA VAL A 257 -7.71 -14.05 -1.53
C VAL A 257 -7.14 -13.91 -0.12
N ALA A 258 -6.07 -13.15 0.04
CA ALA A 258 -5.44 -12.91 1.34
C ALA A 258 -6.06 -11.75 2.16
N ARG A 259 -7.07 -11.03 1.64
CA ARG A 259 -7.61 -9.80 2.24
C ARG A 259 -6.52 -8.76 2.57
N THR A 260 -5.63 -8.54 1.61
CA THR A 260 -4.48 -7.63 1.74
C THR A 260 -4.56 -6.50 0.73
N GLN A 261 -3.83 -5.42 1.01
CA GLN A 261 -3.73 -4.25 0.14
C GLN A 261 -2.28 -3.78 0.12
N VAL A 262 -1.88 -3.18 -1.01
CA VAL A 262 -0.59 -2.49 -1.13
C VAL A 262 -0.84 -0.99 -1.02
N VAL A 263 -0.17 -0.37 -0.06
CA VAL A 263 -0.32 1.04 0.29
C VAL A 263 0.99 1.79 0.11
N GLU A 264 0.89 3.11 0.04
CA GLU A 264 2.03 4.02 0.09
C GLU A 264 2.59 4.10 1.52
N GLY A 265 3.91 4.18 1.64
CA GLY A 265 4.62 4.31 2.90
C GLY A 265 4.99 2.98 3.56
N LYS A 266 5.69 3.08 4.70
CA LYS A 266 6.14 1.94 5.51
C LYS A 266 5.06 1.54 6.52
N GLN A 267 4.98 0.26 6.83
CA GLN A 267 4.10 -0.22 7.90
C GLN A 267 4.71 0.00 9.29
N PRO A 268 3.90 0.30 10.32
CA PRO A 268 4.36 0.28 11.70
C PRO A 268 4.84 -1.12 12.06
N ARG A 269 5.90 -1.23 12.87
CA ARG A 269 6.38 -2.53 13.35
C ARG A 269 5.31 -3.20 14.21
N ARG A 270 5.23 -4.53 14.15
CA ARG A 270 4.37 -5.30 15.03
C ARG A 270 4.79 -5.01 16.48
N GLN A 271 3.91 -4.38 17.26
CA GLN A 271 4.11 -4.27 18.70
C GLN A 271 3.96 -5.69 19.25
N GLY A 272 5.03 -6.17 19.89
CA GLY A 272 5.09 -7.52 20.47
C GLY A 272 4.22 -7.64 21.69
#